data_AF-A0A4V1BRM7-F1
#
_entry.id   AF-A0A4V1BRM7-F1
#
_cell.length_a   1.000
_cell.length_b   1.000
_cell.length_c   1.000
_cell.angle_alpha   90.00
_cell.angle_beta   90.00
_cell.angle_gamma   90.00
#
_symmetry.space_group_name_H-M   'P 1'
#
loop_
_entity.id
_entity.type
_entity.pdbx_description
1 polymer ?
#
loop_
_entity_poly.entity_id
_entity_poly.type
_entity_poly.pdbx_seq_one_letter_code
_entity_poly.pdbx_strand_id
1 'polypeptide(L)'
;MNKESANSLTARIVIGMIAGIGLGLLFKAMLPKDGDLIIPLGLFDFYVRGFFVDGIFEIGGQIFVTSLKMLVVPLVFVSLVCGTCSLTDTSKIGSIGGRAIGLYLITTAIAITIAIFAGLLVAPGEGVNMTSEVTFAAAEAPTLAQVIIGMFPSNPFDAFAKGNMLQVIVFALLFGIAVALAGEAGERISKQFEDLNEVIMRLVVILMNLAPYGVFCLMTTLFVKLDPSAFANLAAYFFTVLGVLILHALLTYPTLLKVLTGLNPIIFIKKMRTTAMFAFSTASSNATIPSTLNTTTKKLGVGNSIASFTVPMGATINMDGTAIMQGVATVFIAQVFNVDLTVTDFLMVIVTATLASIGTAGVPGVGLIMLAMVLAQVGLPVEGIGLIIGVDRLLDMVRTAVNVTGDSMVTVVVGKAEGQFNQDVYNSVDDTRGDRIDFHHLKDK
;
A
#
# COMPACT_ATOMS: atom_id res chain seq x y z
N MET A 1 -1.59 -35.84 -15.72
CA MET A 1 -2.54 -34.81 -16.18
C MET A 1 -3.81 -34.93 -15.36
N ASN A 2 -4.02 -34.04 -14.38
CA ASN A 2 -5.33 -33.72 -13.85
C ASN A 2 -5.39 -32.20 -13.71
N LYS A 3 -6.38 -31.59 -14.36
CA LYS A 3 -6.42 -30.19 -14.77
C LYS A 3 -7.32 -29.34 -13.84
N GLU A 4 -7.66 -29.84 -12.65
CA GLU A 4 -8.88 -29.44 -11.93
C GLU A 4 -8.75 -28.87 -10.50
N SER A 5 -7.56 -28.54 -9.98
CA SER A 5 -7.47 -27.74 -8.72
C SER A 5 -6.83 -26.35 -8.92
N ALA A 6 -6.80 -25.87 -10.16
CA ALA A 6 -6.29 -24.56 -10.55
C ALA A 6 -7.25 -23.40 -10.20
N ASN A 7 -7.79 -23.37 -8.98
CA ASN A 7 -8.16 -22.08 -8.42
C ASN A 7 -6.85 -21.35 -8.15
N SER A 8 -6.47 -20.46 -9.08
CA SER A 8 -5.31 -19.57 -8.90
C SER A 8 -5.43 -18.92 -7.52
N LEU A 9 -4.32 -18.69 -6.84
CA LEU A 9 -4.29 -18.06 -5.51
C LEU A 9 -5.25 -16.85 -5.42
N THR A 10 -5.35 -16.09 -6.52
CA THR A 10 -6.35 -15.04 -6.76
C THR A 10 -7.78 -15.47 -6.48
N ALA A 11 -8.26 -16.57 -7.05
CA ALA A 11 -9.61 -17.08 -6.84
C ALA A 11 -9.86 -17.41 -5.37
N ARG A 12 -8.88 -18.04 -4.68
CA ARG A 12 -9.00 -18.35 -3.25
C ARG A 12 -9.11 -17.07 -2.41
N ILE A 13 -8.29 -16.05 -2.70
CA ILE A 13 -8.35 -14.75 -2.01
C ILE A 13 -9.69 -14.05 -2.27
N VAL A 14 -10.18 -14.04 -3.51
CA VAL A 14 -11.47 -13.43 -3.87
C VAL A 14 -12.63 -14.15 -3.19
N ILE A 15 -12.62 -15.49 -3.16
CA ILE A 15 -13.64 -16.27 -2.44
C ILE A 15 -13.60 -15.94 -0.94
N GLY A 16 -12.42 -15.93 -0.33
CA GLY A 16 -12.25 -15.55 1.08
C GLY A 16 -12.78 -14.15 1.37
N MET A 17 -12.49 -13.19 0.48
CA MET A 17 -12.98 -11.82 0.58
C MET A 17 -14.51 -11.75 0.50
N ILE A 18 -15.12 -12.31 -0.54
CA ILE A 18 -16.58 -12.27 -0.73
C ILE A 18 -17.29 -12.99 0.43
N ALA A 19 -16.78 -14.15 0.85
CA ALA A 19 -17.34 -14.88 1.97
C ALA A 19 -17.24 -14.09 3.28
N GLY A 20 -16.11 -13.40 3.51
CA GLY A 20 -15.93 -12.57 4.70
C GLY A 20 -16.85 -11.35 4.71
N ILE A 21 -17.01 -10.67 3.57
CA ILE A 21 -17.97 -9.57 3.42
C ILE A 21 -19.39 -10.05 3.71
N GLY A 22 -19.80 -11.17 3.10
CA GLY A 22 -21.14 -11.74 3.30
C GLY A 22 -21.40 -12.12 4.75
N LEU A 23 -20.43 -12.75 5.41
CA LEU A 23 -20.53 -13.12 6.82
C LEU A 23 -20.55 -11.88 7.73
N GLY A 24 -19.74 -10.86 7.45
CA GLY A 24 -19.73 -9.62 8.22
C GLY A 24 -21.07 -8.88 8.14
N LEU A 25 -21.67 -8.80 6.95
CA LEU A 25 -23.01 -8.24 6.76
C LEU A 25 -24.09 -9.06 7.47
N LEU A 26 -23.97 -10.39 7.49
CA LEU A 26 -24.88 -11.26 8.24
C LEU A 26 -24.80 -10.99 9.75
N PHE A 27 -23.59 -10.96 10.32
CA PHE A 27 -23.40 -10.64 11.73
C PHE A 27 -23.96 -9.26 12.07
N LYS A 28 -23.71 -8.26 11.22
CA LYS A 28 -24.26 -6.92 11.41
C LYS A 28 -25.79 -6.87 11.40
N ALA A 29 -26.43 -7.69 10.56
CA ALA A 29 -27.90 -7.77 10.52
C ALA A 29 -28.48 -8.49 11.75
N MET A 30 -27.72 -9.42 12.35
CA MET A 30 -28.12 -10.18 13.53
C MET A 30 -27.81 -9.46 14.86
N LEU A 31 -26.76 -8.64 14.90
CA LEU A 31 -26.32 -7.94 16.11
C LEU A 31 -27.13 -6.66 16.35
N PRO A 32 -27.43 -6.30 17.61
CA PRO A 32 -28.01 -5.00 17.94
C PRO A 32 -27.10 -3.86 17.47
N LYS A 33 -27.71 -2.74 16.99
CA LYS A 33 -26.97 -1.59 16.42
C LYS A 33 -25.83 -1.07 17.30
N ASP A 34 -26.02 -1.08 18.62
CA ASP A 34 -25.08 -0.53 19.59
C ASP A 34 -24.63 -1.55 20.65
N GLY A 35 -24.66 -2.85 20.33
CA GLY A 35 -24.40 -3.86 21.36
C GLY A 35 -24.01 -5.25 20.85
N ASP A 36 -24.00 -6.17 21.79
CA ASP A 36 -23.80 -7.59 21.52
C ASP A 36 -25.14 -8.33 21.63
N LEU A 37 -25.29 -9.42 20.88
CA LEU A 37 -26.34 -10.39 21.12
C LEU A 37 -25.90 -11.28 22.28
N ILE A 38 -26.48 -11.03 23.45
CA ILE A 38 -26.17 -11.78 24.67
C ILE A 38 -27.07 -13.02 24.75
N ILE A 39 -26.46 -14.20 24.80
CA ILE A 39 -27.15 -15.48 25.04
C ILE A 39 -26.88 -15.89 26.50
N PRO A 40 -27.87 -15.79 27.41
CA PRO A 40 -27.68 -16.18 28.80
C PRO A 40 -27.62 -17.72 28.90
N LEU A 41 -26.48 -18.26 29.32
CA LEU A 41 -26.25 -19.71 29.51
C LEU A 41 -26.33 -20.12 30.99
N GLY A 42 -26.93 -19.29 31.83
CA GLY A 42 -27.15 -19.53 33.26
C GLY A 42 -25.93 -19.22 34.13
N LEU A 43 -24.80 -19.89 33.91
CA LEU A 43 -23.55 -19.67 34.67
C LEU A 43 -22.69 -18.52 34.12
N PHE A 44 -22.86 -18.17 32.84
CA PHE A 44 -22.19 -17.06 32.19
C PHE A 44 -23.03 -16.56 30.99
N ASP A 45 -22.77 -15.32 30.60
CA ASP A 45 -23.37 -14.70 29.43
C ASP A 45 -22.46 -14.91 28.22
N PHE A 46 -23.02 -15.42 27.11
CA PHE A 46 -22.29 -15.59 25.87
C PHE A 46 -22.49 -14.38 24.95
N TYR A 47 -21.39 -13.70 24.68
CA TYR A 47 -21.28 -12.50 23.87
C TYR A 47 -20.93 -12.92 22.43
N VAL A 48 -21.92 -12.93 21.52
CA VAL A 48 -21.75 -13.42 20.15
C VAL A 48 -20.74 -12.59 19.36
N ARG A 49 -20.86 -11.26 19.40
CA ARG A 49 -19.90 -10.33 18.78
C ARG A 49 -18.55 -10.46 19.46
N GLY A 50 -18.51 -10.47 20.80
CA GLY A 50 -17.27 -10.59 21.57
C GLY A 50 -16.49 -11.85 21.22
N PHE A 51 -17.17 -13.00 21.09
CA PHE A 51 -16.51 -14.27 20.80
C PHE A 51 -16.14 -14.43 19.32
N PHE A 52 -17.07 -14.20 18.39
CA PHE A 52 -16.83 -14.45 16.97
C PHE A 52 -16.08 -13.30 16.30
N VAL A 53 -16.55 -12.07 16.47
CA VAL A 53 -16.04 -10.90 15.74
C VAL A 53 -14.78 -10.36 16.39
N ASP A 54 -14.87 -9.96 17.65
CA ASP A 54 -13.74 -9.36 18.38
C ASP A 54 -12.75 -10.42 18.90
N GLY A 55 -13.17 -11.70 18.91
CA GLY A 55 -12.32 -12.86 19.19
C GLY A 55 -11.80 -13.49 17.90
N ILE A 56 -12.47 -14.52 17.39
CA ILE A 56 -11.96 -15.39 16.32
C ILE A 56 -11.52 -14.61 15.08
N PHE A 57 -12.36 -13.72 14.54
CA PHE A 57 -12.08 -13.03 13.29
C PHE A 57 -11.04 -11.91 13.47
N GLU A 58 -11.15 -11.07 14.50
CA GLU A 58 -10.15 -10.04 14.79
C GLU A 58 -8.77 -10.68 15.07
N ILE A 59 -8.70 -11.72 15.92
CA ILE A 59 -7.44 -12.42 16.22
C ILE A 59 -6.85 -13.02 14.94
N GLY A 60 -7.66 -13.73 14.14
CA GLY A 60 -7.19 -14.34 12.89
C GLY A 60 -6.68 -13.30 11.89
N GLY A 61 -7.41 -12.20 11.71
CA GLY A 61 -7.02 -11.10 10.83
C GLY A 61 -5.76 -10.39 11.30
N GLN A 62 -5.63 -10.13 12.60
CA GLN A 62 -4.50 -9.42 13.16
C GLN A 62 -3.22 -10.26 13.22
N ILE A 63 -3.33 -11.56 13.52
CA ILE A 63 -2.22 -12.51 13.38
C ILE A 63 -1.72 -12.47 11.95
N PHE A 64 -2.63 -12.55 10.97
CA PHE A 64 -2.26 -12.55 9.57
C PHE A 64 -1.49 -11.28 9.16
N VAL A 65 -2.00 -10.09 9.51
CA VAL A 65 -1.32 -8.81 9.22
C VAL A 65 0.03 -8.73 9.92
N THR A 66 0.13 -9.20 11.17
CA THR A 66 1.37 -9.19 11.95
C THR A 66 2.41 -10.13 11.33
N SER A 67 2.01 -11.31 10.85
CA SER A 67 2.90 -12.24 10.14
C SER A 67 3.46 -11.64 8.85
N LEU A 68 2.68 -10.83 8.11
CA LEU A 68 3.19 -10.12 6.95
C LEU A 68 4.21 -9.06 7.34
N LYS A 69 3.87 -8.21 8.33
CA LYS A 69 4.76 -7.16 8.85
C LYS A 69 6.09 -7.71 9.34
N MET A 70 6.09 -8.89 9.96
CA MET A 70 7.29 -9.61 10.40
C MET A 70 8.27 -9.89 9.25
N LEU A 71 7.79 -10.18 8.04
CA LEU A 71 8.66 -10.43 6.89
C LEU A 71 9.23 -9.17 6.25
N VAL A 72 8.58 -8.02 6.44
CA VAL A 72 8.91 -6.82 5.67
C VAL A 72 10.35 -6.39 5.89
N VAL A 73 10.77 -6.18 7.14
CA VAL A 73 12.11 -5.64 7.42
C VAL A 73 13.22 -6.61 6.97
N PRO A 74 13.19 -7.92 7.33
CA PRO A 74 14.21 -8.85 6.86
C PRO A 74 14.23 -9.02 5.35
N LEU A 75 13.06 -9.11 4.70
CA LEU A 75 12.95 -9.25 3.25
C LEU A 75 13.55 -8.03 2.55
N VAL A 76 13.14 -6.82 2.94
CA VAL A 76 13.62 -5.58 2.31
C VAL A 76 15.13 -5.48 2.43
N PHE A 77 15.69 -5.71 3.63
CA PHE A 77 17.13 -5.66 3.83
C PHE A 77 17.88 -6.69 2.97
N VAL A 78 17.49 -7.97 3.06
CA VAL A 78 18.17 -9.06 2.34
C VAL A 78 18.04 -8.89 0.83
N SER A 79 16.84 -8.59 0.32
CA SER A 79 16.60 -8.42 -1.11
C SER A 79 17.31 -7.18 -1.67
N LEU A 80 17.44 -6.09 -0.90
CA LEU A 80 18.20 -4.91 -1.31
C LEU A 80 19.70 -5.16 -1.35
N VAL A 81 20.23 -5.85 -0.34
CA VAL A 81 21.65 -6.23 -0.32
C VAL A 81 21.96 -7.13 -1.52
N CYS A 82 21.14 -8.15 -1.80
CA CYS A 82 21.28 -8.97 -3.01
C CYS A 82 21.19 -8.12 -4.28
N GLY A 83 20.20 -7.23 -4.33
CA GLY A 83 19.94 -6.39 -5.50
C GLY A 83 21.11 -5.48 -5.83
N THR A 84 21.68 -4.84 -4.81
CA THR A 84 22.85 -3.95 -4.95
C THR A 84 24.13 -4.71 -5.26
N CYS A 85 24.38 -5.87 -4.65
CA CYS A 85 25.54 -6.71 -4.95
C CYS A 85 25.51 -7.26 -6.39
N SER A 86 24.33 -7.58 -6.92
CA SER A 86 24.17 -8.09 -8.29
C SER A 86 24.36 -7.02 -9.38
N LEU A 87 24.37 -5.73 -9.01
CA LEU A 87 24.66 -4.65 -9.94
C LEU A 87 26.17 -4.51 -10.11
N THR A 88 26.67 -4.90 -11.28
CA THR A 88 28.09 -4.85 -11.66
C THR A 88 28.66 -3.44 -11.71
N ASP A 89 27.78 -2.44 -11.79
CA ASP A 89 28.13 -1.03 -11.93
C ASP A 89 27.34 -0.22 -10.89
N THR A 90 28.04 0.29 -9.88
CA THR A 90 27.46 1.07 -8.78
C THR A 90 26.82 2.38 -9.26
N SER A 91 27.19 2.90 -10.43
CA SER A 91 26.55 4.08 -11.04
C SER A 91 25.09 3.82 -11.41
N LYS A 92 24.72 2.55 -11.67
CA LYS A 92 23.34 2.17 -12.00
C LYS A 92 22.38 2.35 -10.83
N ILE A 93 22.85 2.21 -9.58
CA ILE A 93 22.02 2.42 -8.38
C ILE A 93 21.45 3.85 -8.37
N GLY A 94 22.28 4.85 -8.72
CA GLY A 94 21.86 6.24 -8.82
C GLY A 94 20.82 6.47 -9.94
N SER A 95 21.00 5.85 -11.11
CA SER A 95 20.03 5.92 -12.22
C SER A 95 18.67 5.31 -11.83
N ILE A 96 18.70 4.11 -11.25
CA ILE A 96 17.50 3.38 -10.80
C ILE A 96 16.75 4.22 -9.75
N GLY A 97 17.47 4.72 -8.74
CA GLY A 97 16.95 5.60 -7.69
C GLY A 97 16.32 6.87 -8.23
N GLY A 98 17.08 7.63 -9.02
CA GLY A 98 16.62 8.90 -9.59
C GLY A 98 15.38 8.73 -10.48
N ARG A 99 15.36 7.68 -11.32
CA ARG A 99 14.21 7.37 -12.18
C ARG A 99 12.98 6.96 -11.37
N ALA A 100 13.15 6.10 -10.36
CA ALA A 100 12.04 5.64 -9.53
C ALA A 100 11.44 6.78 -8.70
N ILE A 101 12.26 7.54 -7.97
CA ILE A 101 11.82 8.68 -7.16
C ILE A 101 11.18 9.74 -8.05
N GLY A 102 11.80 10.08 -9.17
CA GLY A 102 11.25 11.06 -10.12
C GLY A 102 9.88 10.63 -10.65
N LEU A 103 9.72 9.35 -11.01
CA LEU A 103 8.42 8.83 -11.45
C LEU A 103 7.38 8.88 -10.33
N TYR A 104 7.72 8.49 -9.09
CA TYR A 104 6.78 8.56 -7.97
C TYR A 104 6.32 9.98 -7.68
N LEU A 105 7.23 10.96 -7.66
CA LEU A 105 6.86 12.36 -7.43
C LEU A 105 5.97 12.90 -8.55
N ILE A 106 6.25 12.54 -9.81
CA ILE A 106 5.43 12.94 -10.95
C ILE A 106 4.04 12.30 -10.86
N THR A 107 3.94 11.00 -10.57
CA THR A 107 2.63 10.33 -10.46
C THR A 107 1.81 10.88 -9.32
N THR A 108 2.44 11.19 -8.17
CA THR A 108 1.76 11.77 -7.02
C THR A 108 1.26 13.17 -7.31
N ALA A 109 2.07 14.02 -7.95
CA ALA A 109 1.66 15.36 -8.37
C ALA A 109 0.48 15.31 -9.36
N ILE A 110 0.51 14.39 -10.33
CA ILE A 110 -0.61 14.16 -11.26
C ILE A 110 -1.86 13.71 -10.48
N ALA A 111 -1.71 12.78 -9.55
CA ALA A 111 -2.80 12.20 -8.77
C ALA A 111 -3.55 13.27 -7.97
N ILE A 112 -2.82 14.10 -7.21
CA ILE A 112 -3.45 15.17 -6.41
C ILE A 112 -4.04 16.28 -7.28
N THR A 113 -3.42 16.59 -8.43
CA THR A 113 -3.96 17.60 -9.36
C THR A 113 -5.31 17.14 -9.92
N ILE A 114 -5.41 15.87 -10.34
CA ILE A 114 -6.69 15.29 -10.80
C ILE A 114 -7.72 15.28 -9.65
N ALA A 115 -7.29 14.98 -8.44
CA ALA A 115 -8.15 14.95 -7.26
C ALA A 115 -8.74 16.32 -6.91
N ILE A 116 -7.92 17.36 -6.86
CA ILE A 116 -8.37 18.74 -6.63
C ILE A 116 -9.34 19.16 -7.74
N PHE A 117 -8.98 18.90 -8.99
CA PHE A 117 -9.84 19.24 -10.13
C PHE A 117 -11.20 18.54 -10.05
N ALA A 118 -11.23 17.24 -9.75
CA ALA A 118 -12.47 16.49 -9.56
C ALA A 118 -13.28 16.98 -8.35
N GLY A 119 -12.61 17.32 -7.24
CA GLY A 119 -13.25 17.89 -6.06
C GLY A 119 -13.94 19.23 -6.36
N LEU A 120 -13.28 20.09 -7.15
CA LEU A 120 -13.86 21.38 -7.58
C LEU A 120 -15.05 21.19 -8.54
N LEU A 121 -15.00 20.18 -9.43
CA LEU A 121 -16.09 19.90 -10.36
C LEU A 121 -17.32 19.30 -9.70
N VAL A 122 -17.14 18.39 -8.74
CA VAL A 122 -18.25 17.71 -8.06
C VAL A 122 -18.80 18.54 -6.91
N ALA A 123 -17.95 19.36 -6.30
CA ALA A 123 -18.25 20.18 -5.13
C ALA A 123 -18.90 19.40 -3.97
N PRO A 124 -18.22 18.35 -3.46
CA PRO A 124 -18.84 17.40 -2.52
C PRO A 124 -19.17 17.99 -1.14
N GLY A 125 -18.64 19.16 -0.78
CA GLY A 125 -18.87 19.80 0.52
C GLY A 125 -19.82 21.00 0.49
N GLU A 126 -20.32 21.40 -0.69
CA GLU A 126 -21.23 22.54 -0.80
C GLU A 126 -22.56 22.28 -0.08
N GLY A 127 -23.09 23.33 0.56
CA GLY A 127 -24.41 23.30 1.21
C GLY A 127 -24.43 22.78 2.66
N VAL A 128 -23.31 22.29 3.19
CA VAL A 128 -23.22 21.83 4.60
C VAL A 128 -23.11 23.02 5.58
N ASN A 129 -22.42 24.09 5.18
CA ASN A 129 -22.34 25.39 5.86
C ASN A 129 -22.05 25.30 7.37
N MET A 130 -20.93 24.67 7.75
CA MET A 130 -20.47 24.64 9.14
C MET A 130 -19.64 25.89 9.47
N THR A 131 -19.78 26.39 10.70
CA THR A 131 -18.93 27.46 11.23
C THR A 131 -17.85 26.87 12.13
N SER A 132 -16.58 27.21 11.88
CA SER A 132 -15.46 26.87 12.77
C SER A 132 -15.17 28.02 13.72
N GLU A 133 -15.16 27.74 15.03
CA GLU A 133 -14.78 28.72 16.07
C GLU A 133 -13.30 28.60 16.51
N VAL A 134 -12.55 27.63 15.96
CA VAL A 134 -11.20 27.30 16.44
C VAL A 134 -10.13 27.64 15.40
N THR A 135 -9.28 28.60 15.72
CA THR A 135 -7.98 28.79 15.05
C THR A 135 -6.99 27.78 15.61
N PHE A 136 -6.71 26.73 14.84
CA PHE A 136 -5.65 25.77 15.17
C PHE A 136 -4.28 26.36 14.81
N ALA A 137 -3.28 26.23 15.69
CA ALA A 137 -1.91 26.60 15.39
C ALA A 137 -1.28 25.50 14.51
N ALA A 138 -0.91 25.84 13.29
CA ALA A 138 -0.31 24.90 12.35
C ALA A 138 1.00 24.31 12.91
N ALA A 139 1.15 22.99 12.83
CA ALA A 139 2.46 22.37 12.95
C ALA A 139 3.25 22.68 11.67
N GLU A 140 4.49 23.17 11.80
CA GLU A 140 5.34 23.38 10.62
C GLU A 140 5.61 22.03 9.95
N ALA A 141 5.29 21.95 8.65
CA ALA A 141 5.66 20.79 7.85
C ALA A 141 7.19 20.63 7.85
N PRO A 142 7.72 19.40 7.98
CA PRO A 142 9.16 19.19 7.96
C PRO A 142 9.74 19.68 6.65
N THR A 143 10.85 20.41 6.73
CA THR A 143 11.55 20.89 5.54
C THR A 143 12.10 19.71 4.73
N LEU A 144 12.26 19.87 3.41
CA LEU A 144 12.89 18.85 2.56
C LEU A 144 14.27 18.42 3.11
N ALA A 145 15.02 19.36 3.70
CA ALA A 145 16.29 19.07 4.35
C ALA A 145 16.14 18.11 5.55
N GLN A 146 15.14 18.33 6.41
CA GLN A 146 14.85 17.43 7.54
C GLN A 146 14.41 16.04 7.06
N VAL A 147 13.61 15.97 5.99
CA VAL A 147 13.22 14.68 5.40
C VAL A 147 14.46 13.93 4.91
N ILE A 148 15.34 14.60 4.15
CA ILE A 148 16.59 14.00 3.64
C ILE A 148 17.50 13.55 4.78
N ILE A 149 17.71 14.39 5.80
CA ILE A 149 18.54 14.05 6.97
C ILE A 149 17.93 12.84 7.70
N GLY A 150 16.61 12.81 7.86
CA GLY A 150 15.89 11.72 8.51
C GLY A 150 16.00 10.36 7.80
N MET A 151 16.40 10.34 6.52
CA MET A 151 16.65 9.11 5.77
C MET A 151 17.86 8.33 6.31
N PHE A 152 18.81 9.00 6.96
CA PHE A 152 20.04 8.39 7.46
C PHE A 152 19.89 7.96 8.93
N PRO A 153 19.90 6.65 9.25
CA PRO A 153 19.82 6.22 10.64
C PRO A 153 21.12 6.49 11.41
N SER A 154 21.00 6.98 12.64
CA SER A 154 22.12 7.00 13.60
C SER A 154 22.42 5.62 14.17
N ASN A 155 21.42 4.72 14.21
CA ASN A 155 21.55 3.33 14.60
C ASN A 155 20.70 2.43 13.67
N PRO A 156 21.32 1.61 12.80
CA PRO A 156 20.56 0.76 11.90
C PRO A 156 19.69 -0.24 12.67
N PHE A 157 20.17 -0.83 13.77
CA PHE A 157 19.40 -1.82 14.55
C PHE A 157 18.15 -1.22 15.18
N ASP A 158 18.19 0.04 15.59
CA ASP A 158 17.00 0.76 16.05
C ASP A 158 16.00 0.96 14.90
N ALA A 159 16.49 1.29 13.69
CA ALA A 159 15.66 1.38 12.49
C ALA A 159 15.02 0.02 12.12
N PHE A 160 15.75 -1.09 12.27
CA PHE A 160 15.22 -2.45 12.12
C PHE A 160 14.10 -2.72 13.14
N ALA A 161 14.35 -2.41 14.41
CA ALA A 161 13.41 -2.68 15.49
C ALA A 161 12.12 -1.85 15.39
N LYS A 162 12.24 -0.58 14.98
CA LYS A 162 11.10 0.34 14.82
C LYS A 162 10.41 0.23 13.46
N GLY A 163 11.02 -0.48 12.50
CA GLY A 163 10.49 -0.59 11.14
C GLY A 163 10.59 0.72 10.35
N ASN A 164 11.61 1.55 10.61
CA ASN A 164 11.85 2.78 9.86
C ASN A 164 12.37 2.43 8.47
N MET A 165 11.46 2.20 7.53
CA MET A 165 11.78 1.58 6.24
C MET A 165 12.76 2.38 5.38
N LEU A 166 12.63 3.70 5.32
CA LEU A 166 13.55 4.52 4.53
C LEU A 166 14.99 4.44 5.07
N GLN A 167 15.14 4.38 6.39
CA GLN A 167 16.43 4.21 7.05
C GLN A 167 17.03 2.82 6.81
N VAL A 168 16.19 1.77 6.88
CA VAL A 168 16.61 0.39 6.56
C VAL A 168 17.05 0.30 5.10
N ILE A 169 16.35 0.96 4.17
CA ILE A 169 16.73 1.02 2.75
C ILE A 169 18.10 1.68 2.60
N VAL A 170 18.31 2.88 3.16
CA VAL A 170 19.61 3.59 3.06
C VAL A 170 20.75 2.75 3.62
N PHE A 171 20.56 2.14 4.79
CA PHE A 171 21.57 1.26 5.36
C PHE A 171 21.84 0.02 4.49
N ALA A 172 20.79 -0.64 3.97
CA ALA A 172 20.92 -1.80 3.09
C ALA A 172 21.72 -1.47 1.82
N LEU A 173 21.49 -0.29 1.23
CA LEU A 173 22.23 0.19 0.06
C LEU A 173 23.71 0.40 0.35
N LEU A 174 24.03 1.13 1.42
CA LEU A 174 25.41 1.38 1.83
C LEU A 174 26.13 0.06 2.16
N PHE A 175 25.45 -0.85 2.85
CA PHE A 175 25.99 -2.16 3.18
C PHE A 175 26.23 -3.01 1.92
N GLY A 176 25.26 -3.09 1.00
CA GLY A 176 25.40 -3.84 -0.24
C GLY A 176 26.48 -3.29 -1.16
N ILE A 177 26.64 -1.96 -1.24
CA ILE A 177 27.77 -1.33 -1.94
C ILE A 177 29.10 -1.73 -1.28
N ALA A 178 29.18 -1.70 0.05
CA ALA A 178 30.38 -2.12 0.76
C ALA A 178 30.70 -3.62 0.51
N VAL A 179 29.69 -4.48 0.47
CA VAL A 179 29.84 -5.90 0.10
C VAL A 179 30.36 -6.03 -1.33
N ALA A 180 29.81 -5.30 -2.30
CA ALA A 180 30.28 -5.33 -3.69
C ALA A 180 31.74 -4.87 -3.85
N LEU A 181 32.20 -3.93 -3.01
CA LEU A 181 33.56 -3.39 -3.04
C LEU A 181 34.57 -4.21 -2.22
N ALA A 182 34.14 -5.17 -1.41
CA ALA A 182 34.98 -5.93 -0.49
C ALA A 182 35.75 -7.12 -1.11
N GLY A 183 35.71 -7.27 -2.44
CA GLY A 183 36.40 -8.35 -3.16
C GLY A 183 35.93 -9.75 -2.75
N GLU A 184 36.85 -10.68 -2.49
CA GLU A 184 36.52 -12.07 -2.13
C GLU A 184 35.67 -12.19 -0.86
N ALA A 185 35.89 -11.33 0.14
CA ALA A 185 35.09 -11.32 1.35
C ALA A 185 33.64 -10.92 1.03
N GLY A 186 33.49 -9.92 0.15
CA GLY A 186 32.20 -9.49 -0.38
C GLY A 186 31.46 -10.59 -1.13
N GLU A 187 32.15 -11.31 -2.01
CA GLU A 187 31.54 -12.39 -2.79
C GLU A 187 30.97 -13.51 -1.89
N ARG A 188 31.69 -13.88 -0.82
CA ARG A 188 31.19 -14.86 0.16
C ARG A 188 29.92 -14.38 0.86
N ILE A 189 29.87 -13.12 1.26
CA ILE A 189 28.69 -12.53 1.89
C ILE A 189 27.53 -12.44 0.90
N SER A 190 27.77 -12.00 -0.35
CA SER A 190 26.74 -11.92 -1.38
C SER A 190 26.04 -13.26 -1.61
N LYS A 191 26.80 -14.36 -1.71
CA LYS A 191 26.22 -15.72 -1.87
C LYS A 191 25.32 -16.12 -0.69
N GLN A 192 25.72 -15.81 0.54
CA GLN A 192 24.89 -16.08 1.72
C GLN A 192 23.58 -15.27 1.70
N PHE A 193 23.65 -14.02 1.26
CA PHE A 193 22.46 -13.18 1.10
C PHE A 193 21.54 -13.69 -0.01
N GLU A 194 22.09 -14.19 -1.13
CA GLU A 194 21.31 -14.81 -2.21
C GLU A 194 20.55 -16.05 -1.73
N ASP A 195 21.21 -16.94 -0.99
CA ASP A 195 20.58 -18.12 -0.39
C ASP A 195 19.49 -17.71 0.61
N LEU A 196 19.77 -16.71 1.46
CA LEU A 196 18.79 -16.18 2.41
C LEU A 196 17.60 -15.54 1.71
N ASN A 197 17.81 -14.85 0.59
CA ASN A 197 16.76 -14.26 -0.22
C ASN A 197 15.83 -15.34 -0.79
N GLU A 198 16.36 -16.45 -1.31
CA GLU A 198 15.53 -17.56 -1.79
C GLU A 198 14.70 -18.17 -0.65
N VAL A 199 15.29 -18.37 0.54
CA VAL A 199 14.57 -18.88 1.73
C VAL A 199 13.45 -17.93 2.14
N ILE A 200 13.71 -16.63 2.23
CA ILE A 200 12.68 -15.64 2.58
C ILE A 200 11.58 -15.63 1.51
N MET A 201 11.92 -15.69 0.23
CA MET A 201 10.93 -15.76 -0.85
C MET A 201 10.04 -17.00 -0.75
N ARG A 202 10.56 -18.15 -0.28
CA ARG A 202 9.72 -19.32 0.04
C ARG A 202 8.76 -19.05 1.19
N LEU A 203 9.23 -18.37 2.23
CA LEU A 203 8.37 -17.96 3.35
C LEU A 203 7.26 -17.00 2.90
N VAL A 204 7.53 -16.11 1.94
CA VAL A 204 6.51 -15.27 1.30
C VAL A 204 5.42 -16.13 0.65
N VAL A 205 5.78 -17.12 -0.15
CA VAL A 205 4.80 -17.99 -0.82
C VAL A 205 3.96 -18.80 0.20
N ILE A 206 4.56 -19.22 1.32
CA ILE A 206 3.82 -19.88 2.42
C ILE A 206 2.76 -18.94 2.97
N LEU A 207 3.12 -17.69 3.31
CA LEU A 207 2.16 -16.71 3.82
C LEU A 207 1.08 -16.35 2.79
N MET A 208 1.44 -16.28 1.51
CA MET A 208 0.46 -16.05 0.46
C MET A 208 -0.60 -17.16 0.40
N ASN A 209 -0.24 -18.41 0.69
CA ASN A 209 -1.22 -19.50 0.77
C ASN A 209 -2.17 -19.40 1.98
N LEU A 210 -1.79 -18.65 3.02
CA LEU A 210 -2.62 -18.32 4.17
C LEU A 210 -3.50 -17.08 3.94
N ALA A 211 -3.19 -16.27 2.92
CA ALA A 211 -3.91 -15.03 2.62
C ALA A 211 -5.45 -15.18 2.51
N PRO A 212 -6.02 -16.21 1.85
CA PRO A 212 -7.47 -16.36 1.76
C PRO A 212 -8.19 -16.35 3.12
N TYR A 213 -7.58 -16.96 4.14
CA TYR A 213 -8.15 -17.06 5.48
C TYR A 213 -7.98 -15.74 6.25
N GLY A 214 -6.81 -15.12 6.16
CA GLY A 214 -6.56 -13.81 6.75
C GLY A 214 -7.48 -12.73 6.18
N VAL A 215 -7.63 -12.69 4.85
CA VAL A 215 -8.53 -11.77 4.15
C VAL A 215 -9.99 -12.00 4.56
N PHE A 216 -10.43 -13.25 4.67
CA PHE A 216 -11.77 -13.57 5.16
C PHE A 216 -12.04 -12.98 6.55
N CYS A 217 -11.11 -13.18 7.50
CA CYS A 217 -11.21 -12.63 8.84
C CYS A 217 -11.24 -11.09 8.84
N LEU A 218 -10.31 -10.46 8.12
CA LEU A 218 -10.23 -9.00 7.99
C LEU A 218 -11.51 -8.39 7.41
N MET A 219 -12.08 -8.98 6.36
CA MET A 219 -13.31 -8.48 5.74
C MET A 219 -14.52 -8.69 6.64
N THR A 220 -14.60 -9.82 7.34
CA THR A 220 -15.70 -10.09 8.28
C THR A 220 -15.75 -9.01 9.36
N THR A 221 -14.62 -8.78 10.04
CA THR A 221 -14.59 -7.80 11.13
C THR A 221 -14.83 -6.38 10.65
N LEU A 222 -14.31 -6.02 9.48
CA LEU A 222 -14.56 -4.71 8.88
C LEU A 222 -16.05 -4.49 8.63
N PHE A 223 -16.73 -5.41 7.94
CA PHE A 223 -18.12 -5.21 7.53
C PHE A 223 -19.12 -5.27 8.68
N VAL A 224 -18.75 -5.88 9.81
CA VAL A 224 -19.48 -5.74 11.08
C VAL A 224 -19.36 -4.32 11.65
N LYS A 225 -18.14 -3.76 11.65
CA LYS A 225 -17.81 -2.46 12.26
C LYS A 225 -18.24 -1.23 11.43
N LEU A 226 -18.44 -1.38 10.13
CA LEU A 226 -18.87 -0.26 9.27
C LEU A 226 -20.22 0.31 9.73
N ASP A 227 -20.40 1.62 9.72
CA ASP A 227 -21.70 2.25 9.96
C ASP A 227 -22.32 2.72 8.63
N PRO A 228 -23.50 2.23 8.21
CA PRO A 228 -24.16 2.67 6.98
C PRO A 228 -24.58 4.15 7.02
N SER A 229 -24.86 4.70 8.20
CA SER A 229 -25.34 6.09 8.34
C SER A 229 -24.27 7.11 7.97
N ALA A 230 -23.00 6.78 8.21
CA ALA A 230 -21.85 7.58 7.81
C ALA A 230 -21.73 7.78 6.28
N PHE A 231 -22.29 6.87 5.47
CA PHE A 231 -22.21 6.96 4.00
C PHE A 231 -23.21 7.93 3.39
N ALA A 232 -24.38 8.14 3.99
CA ALA A 232 -25.44 8.94 3.38
C ALA A 232 -25.04 10.42 3.24
N ASN A 233 -24.46 10.98 4.31
CA ASN A 233 -24.06 12.40 4.34
C ASN A 233 -22.72 12.67 3.63
N LEU A 234 -21.93 11.63 3.35
CA LEU A 234 -20.60 11.74 2.73
C LEU A 234 -20.53 11.04 1.37
N ALA A 235 -21.67 10.66 0.80
CA ALA A 235 -21.72 9.90 -0.45
C ALA A 235 -20.98 10.63 -1.58
N ALA A 236 -21.22 11.94 -1.74
CA ALA A 236 -20.57 12.75 -2.75
C ALA A 236 -19.04 12.74 -2.60
N TYR A 237 -18.52 12.97 -1.39
CA TYR A 237 -17.10 12.87 -1.08
C TYR A 237 -16.55 11.48 -1.38
N PHE A 238 -17.19 10.43 -0.84
CA PHE A 238 -16.76 9.04 -0.99
C PHE A 238 -16.66 8.63 -2.45
N PHE A 239 -17.71 8.88 -3.26
CA PHE A 239 -17.72 8.52 -4.67
C PHE A 239 -16.77 9.37 -5.51
N THR A 240 -16.50 10.62 -5.11
CA THR A 240 -15.47 11.45 -5.76
C THR A 240 -14.09 10.86 -5.57
N VAL A 241 -13.70 10.56 -4.33
CA VAL A 241 -12.40 9.93 -4.03
C VAL A 241 -12.29 8.58 -4.74
N LEU A 242 -13.32 7.74 -4.63
CA LEU A 242 -13.34 6.41 -5.27
C LEU A 242 -13.22 6.52 -6.79
N GLY A 243 -13.94 7.44 -7.41
CA GLY A 243 -13.89 7.68 -8.86
C GLY A 243 -12.50 8.11 -9.32
N VAL A 244 -11.86 9.03 -8.60
CA VAL A 244 -10.49 9.49 -8.92
C VAL A 244 -9.47 8.37 -8.72
N LEU A 245 -9.58 7.57 -7.66
CA LEU A 245 -8.70 6.41 -7.43
C LEU A 245 -8.80 5.39 -8.57
N ILE A 246 -10.02 5.06 -8.99
CA ILE A 246 -10.27 4.14 -10.10
C ILE A 246 -9.73 4.73 -11.42
N LEU A 247 -9.98 6.02 -11.67
CA LEU A 247 -9.45 6.71 -12.84
C LEU A 247 -7.92 6.65 -12.85
N HIS A 248 -7.26 6.95 -11.73
CA HIS A 248 -5.80 6.93 -11.65
C HIS A 248 -5.23 5.52 -11.90
N ALA A 249 -5.85 4.49 -11.30
CA ALA A 249 -5.43 3.11 -11.46
C ALA A 249 -5.67 2.53 -12.86
N LEU A 250 -6.77 2.92 -13.53
CA LEU A 250 -7.18 2.34 -14.82
C LEU A 250 -6.87 3.22 -16.04
N LEU A 251 -6.54 4.50 -15.83
CA LEU A 251 -6.20 5.43 -16.90
C LEU A 251 -4.77 5.95 -16.74
N THR A 252 -4.42 6.57 -15.61
CA THR A 252 -3.10 7.19 -15.44
C THR A 252 -1.97 6.16 -15.50
N TYR A 253 -2.01 5.10 -14.69
CA TYR A 253 -0.96 4.07 -14.70
C TYR A 253 -0.88 3.32 -16.04
N PRO A 254 -1.98 2.83 -16.64
CA PRO A 254 -1.96 2.22 -17.97
C PRO A 254 -1.39 3.13 -19.06
N THR A 255 -1.73 4.42 -19.03
CA THR A 255 -1.25 5.39 -20.02
C THR A 255 0.24 5.62 -19.86
N LEU A 256 0.72 5.89 -18.65
CA LEU A 256 2.15 6.05 -18.37
C LEU A 256 2.94 4.80 -18.74
N LEU A 257 2.46 3.62 -18.35
CA LEU A 257 3.08 2.36 -18.71
C LEU A 257 3.18 2.23 -20.24
N LYS A 258 2.09 2.46 -20.97
CA LYS A 258 2.06 2.32 -22.43
C LYS A 258 2.98 3.31 -23.13
N VAL A 259 2.98 4.57 -22.70
CA VAL A 259 3.79 5.65 -23.29
C VAL A 259 5.28 5.43 -23.03
N LEU A 260 5.66 5.06 -21.81
CA LEU A 260 7.06 4.94 -21.42
C LEU A 260 7.70 3.60 -21.82
N THR A 261 6.91 2.53 -21.95
CA THR A 261 7.43 1.18 -22.18
C THR A 261 6.93 0.52 -23.47
N GLY A 262 5.86 1.02 -24.07
CA GLY A 262 5.18 0.37 -25.19
C GLY A 262 4.41 -0.92 -24.83
N LEU A 263 4.47 -1.40 -23.58
CA LEU A 263 3.85 -2.65 -23.13
C LEU A 263 2.32 -2.55 -23.14
N ASN A 264 1.65 -3.71 -23.23
CA ASN A 264 0.19 -3.76 -23.16
C ASN A 264 -0.29 -3.61 -21.70
N PRO A 265 -0.99 -2.53 -21.33
CA PRO A 265 -1.39 -2.30 -19.95
C PRO A 265 -2.49 -3.24 -19.45
N ILE A 266 -3.27 -3.85 -20.34
CA ILE A 266 -4.31 -4.82 -19.96
C ILE A 266 -3.67 -6.05 -19.31
N ILE A 267 -2.49 -6.46 -19.80
CA ILE A 267 -1.73 -7.58 -19.22
C ILE A 267 -1.26 -7.23 -17.81
N PHE A 268 -0.73 -6.01 -17.63
CA PHE A 268 -0.32 -5.49 -16.33
C PHE A 268 -1.47 -5.54 -15.31
N ILE A 269 -2.61 -4.93 -15.64
CA ILE A 269 -3.78 -4.91 -14.73
C ILE A 269 -4.28 -6.32 -14.42
N LYS A 270 -4.30 -7.23 -15.40
CA LYS A 270 -4.69 -8.63 -15.17
C LYS A 270 -3.75 -9.35 -14.19
N LYS A 271 -2.43 -9.14 -14.32
CA LYS A 271 -1.43 -9.77 -13.45
C LYS A 271 -1.37 -9.14 -12.06
N MET A 272 -1.76 -7.87 -11.93
CA MET A 272 -1.85 -7.17 -10.65
C MET A 272 -3.05 -7.59 -9.79
N ARG A 273 -4.06 -8.27 -10.32
CA ARG A 273 -5.31 -8.60 -9.61
C ARG A 273 -5.09 -9.19 -8.22
N THR A 274 -4.22 -10.19 -8.09
CA THR A 274 -3.96 -10.85 -6.80
C THR A 274 -3.40 -9.87 -5.79
N THR A 275 -2.35 -9.13 -6.18
CA THR A 275 -1.66 -8.20 -5.31
C THR A 275 -2.52 -6.97 -4.98
N ALA A 276 -3.29 -6.45 -5.93
CA ALA A 276 -4.21 -5.35 -5.70
C ALA A 276 -5.34 -5.74 -4.73
N MET A 277 -5.94 -6.92 -4.88
CA MET A 277 -6.95 -7.43 -3.95
C MET A 277 -6.36 -7.71 -2.56
N PHE A 278 -5.13 -8.18 -2.52
CA PHE A 278 -4.41 -8.37 -1.28
C PHE A 278 -4.15 -7.03 -0.57
N ALA A 279 -3.64 -6.04 -1.30
CA ALA A 279 -3.42 -4.69 -0.80
C ALA A 279 -4.71 -4.01 -0.33
N PHE A 280 -5.81 -4.20 -1.07
CA PHE A 280 -7.13 -3.77 -0.66
C PHE A 280 -7.50 -4.37 0.69
N SER A 281 -7.32 -5.69 0.87
CA SER A 281 -7.71 -6.36 2.11
C SER A 281 -6.89 -5.97 3.34
N THR A 282 -5.59 -5.71 3.18
CA THR A 282 -4.69 -5.40 4.30
C THR A 282 -4.66 -3.92 4.64
N ALA A 283 -5.02 -3.04 3.70
CA ALA A 283 -4.91 -1.58 3.81
C ALA A 283 -3.51 -1.11 4.27
N SER A 284 -2.45 -1.85 3.90
CA SER A 284 -1.07 -1.51 4.25
C SER A 284 -0.12 -1.85 3.10
N SER A 285 0.49 -0.81 2.51
CA SER A 285 1.53 -0.99 1.48
C SER A 285 2.70 -1.80 2.03
N ASN A 286 3.12 -1.54 3.27
CA ASN A 286 4.22 -2.28 3.90
C ASN A 286 3.92 -3.77 4.01
N ALA A 287 2.72 -4.14 4.49
CA ALA A 287 2.32 -5.55 4.61
C ALA A 287 2.22 -6.26 3.25
N THR A 288 2.16 -5.52 2.14
CA THR A 288 2.03 -6.07 0.78
C THR A 288 3.35 -6.21 0.06
N ILE A 289 4.46 -5.61 0.54
CA ILE A 289 5.79 -5.68 -0.08
C ILE A 289 6.15 -7.12 -0.52
N PRO A 290 5.95 -8.17 0.31
CA PRO A 290 6.21 -9.54 -0.12
C PRO A 290 5.39 -9.97 -1.36
N SER A 291 4.10 -9.66 -1.37
CA SER A 291 3.21 -9.97 -2.51
C SER A 291 3.60 -9.17 -3.75
N THR A 292 3.92 -7.89 -3.58
CA THR A 292 4.30 -6.99 -4.66
C THR A 292 5.62 -7.42 -5.29
N LEU A 293 6.64 -7.77 -4.49
CA LEU A 293 7.92 -8.31 -4.98
C LEU A 293 7.74 -9.63 -5.73
N ASN A 294 6.90 -10.54 -5.22
CA ASN A 294 6.60 -11.80 -5.92
C ASN A 294 5.93 -11.52 -7.29
N THR A 295 4.95 -10.62 -7.33
CA THR A 295 4.25 -10.29 -8.59
C THR A 295 5.15 -9.56 -9.58
N THR A 296 5.92 -8.56 -9.16
CA THR A 296 6.81 -7.82 -10.06
C THR A 296 7.92 -8.70 -10.64
N THR A 297 8.50 -9.58 -9.83
CA THR A 297 9.59 -10.46 -10.28
C THR A 297 9.09 -11.68 -11.05
N LYS A 298 8.11 -12.42 -10.52
CA LYS A 298 7.68 -13.72 -11.08
C LYS A 298 6.59 -13.60 -12.13
N LYS A 299 5.76 -12.55 -12.10
CA LYS A 299 4.62 -12.38 -13.03
C LYS A 299 4.85 -11.28 -14.05
N LEU A 300 5.42 -10.15 -13.64
CA LEU A 300 5.68 -9.00 -14.52
C LEU A 300 7.08 -9.03 -15.16
N GLY A 301 7.97 -9.93 -14.72
CA GLY A 301 9.26 -10.18 -15.37
C GLY A 301 10.36 -9.17 -15.09
N VAL A 302 10.23 -8.38 -14.02
CA VAL A 302 11.27 -7.41 -13.62
C VAL A 302 12.38 -8.15 -12.86
N GLY A 303 13.64 -7.81 -13.13
CA GLY A 303 14.78 -8.35 -12.38
C GLY A 303 14.70 -8.02 -10.89
N ASN A 304 15.11 -8.97 -10.04
CA ASN A 304 15.07 -8.78 -8.58
C ASN A 304 15.90 -7.57 -8.13
N SER A 305 17.01 -7.28 -8.82
CA SER A 305 17.86 -6.12 -8.54
C SER A 305 17.16 -4.77 -8.66
N ILE A 306 16.14 -4.67 -9.52
CA ILE A 306 15.31 -3.48 -9.65
C ILE A 306 14.14 -3.55 -8.68
N ALA A 307 13.41 -4.67 -8.68
CA ALA A 307 12.18 -4.83 -7.90
C ALA A 307 12.42 -4.69 -6.39
N SER A 308 13.50 -5.30 -5.86
CA SER A 308 13.86 -5.22 -4.44
C SER A 308 14.18 -3.81 -3.98
N PHE A 309 14.50 -2.92 -4.92
CA PHE A 309 14.75 -1.52 -4.66
C PHE A 309 13.50 -0.66 -4.83
N THR A 310 12.84 -0.73 -5.98
CA THR A 310 11.76 0.18 -6.34
C THR A 310 10.49 -0.09 -5.54
N VAL A 311 10.20 -1.34 -5.18
CA VAL A 311 8.98 -1.71 -4.45
C VAL A 311 9.01 -1.23 -2.98
N PRO A 312 10.04 -1.52 -2.17
CA PRO A 312 10.07 -1.02 -0.78
C PRO A 312 10.17 0.50 -0.72
N MET A 313 10.91 1.11 -1.64
CA MET A 313 10.96 2.55 -1.79
C MET A 313 9.58 3.12 -2.11
N GLY A 314 8.88 2.53 -3.10
CA GLY A 314 7.50 2.89 -3.45
C GLY A 314 6.55 2.85 -2.27
N ALA A 315 6.56 1.77 -1.48
CA ALA A 315 5.70 1.63 -0.29
C ALA A 315 5.87 2.76 0.77
N THR A 316 6.94 3.56 0.70
CA THR A 316 7.25 4.68 1.61
C THR A 316 7.21 6.06 0.97
N ILE A 317 7.29 6.15 -0.36
CA ILE A 317 7.36 7.42 -1.09
C ILE A 317 6.10 7.60 -1.95
N ASN A 318 5.69 6.53 -2.63
CA ASN A 318 4.55 6.51 -3.53
C ASN A 318 3.25 6.41 -2.76
N MET A 319 2.63 7.57 -2.53
CA MET A 319 1.33 7.64 -1.90
C MET A 319 0.31 8.37 -2.76
N ASP A 320 0.29 8.09 -4.07
CA ASP A 320 -0.68 8.64 -5.02
C ASP A 320 -2.13 8.60 -4.52
N GLY A 321 -2.57 7.44 -4.00
CA GLY A 321 -3.91 7.27 -3.44
C GLY A 321 -4.14 8.13 -2.19
N THR A 322 -3.13 8.28 -1.34
CA THR A 322 -3.21 9.18 -0.17
C THR A 322 -3.30 10.63 -0.63
N ALA A 323 -2.51 11.02 -1.62
CA ALA A 323 -2.53 12.35 -2.21
C ALA A 323 -3.89 12.65 -2.90
N ILE A 324 -4.52 11.65 -3.52
CA ILE A 324 -5.89 11.76 -4.05
C ILE A 324 -6.88 12.06 -2.92
N MET A 325 -6.85 11.30 -1.82
CA MET A 325 -7.71 11.58 -0.68
C MET A 325 -7.45 12.98 -0.13
N GLN A 326 -6.18 13.37 0.03
CA GLN A 326 -5.83 14.69 0.55
C GLN A 326 -6.34 15.83 -0.35
N GLY A 327 -6.21 15.69 -1.67
CA GLY A 327 -6.72 16.67 -2.62
C GLY A 327 -8.23 16.85 -2.54
N VAL A 328 -9.00 15.75 -2.60
CA VAL A 328 -10.47 15.82 -2.49
C VAL A 328 -10.90 16.28 -1.10
N ALA A 329 -10.25 15.80 -0.02
CA ALA A 329 -10.58 16.17 1.35
C ALA A 329 -10.31 17.66 1.63
N THR A 330 -9.23 18.22 1.08
CA THR A 330 -8.93 19.66 1.18
C THR A 330 -10.06 20.48 0.55
N VAL A 331 -10.48 20.13 -0.67
CA VAL A 331 -11.59 20.82 -1.35
C VAL A 331 -12.90 20.65 -0.57
N PHE A 332 -13.20 19.43 -0.12
CA PHE A 332 -14.40 19.14 0.66
C PHE A 332 -14.47 19.95 1.96
N ILE A 333 -13.39 19.99 2.73
CA ILE A 333 -13.33 20.72 4.01
C ILE A 333 -13.42 22.22 3.76
N ALA A 334 -12.74 22.74 2.75
CA ALA A 334 -12.87 24.14 2.35
C ALA A 334 -14.33 24.53 2.06
N GLN A 335 -15.06 23.69 1.31
CA GLN A 335 -16.46 23.91 1.00
C GLN A 335 -17.38 23.80 2.22
N VAL A 336 -17.17 22.81 3.09
CA VAL A 336 -17.99 22.62 4.30
C VAL A 336 -17.87 23.83 5.23
N PHE A 337 -16.68 24.41 5.36
CA PHE A 337 -16.40 25.55 6.23
C PHE A 337 -16.47 26.91 5.52
N ASN A 338 -16.88 26.95 4.25
CA ASN A 338 -16.94 28.17 3.43
C ASN A 338 -15.62 28.97 3.42
N VAL A 339 -14.49 28.25 3.32
CA VAL A 339 -13.16 28.85 3.16
C VAL A 339 -12.81 28.89 1.68
N ASP A 340 -12.64 30.09 1.15
CA ASP A 340 -12.21 30.28 -0.24
C ASP A 340 -10.71 30.00 -0.38
N LEU A 341 -10.37 28.91 -1.07
CA LEU A 341 -8.99 28.60 -1.42
C LEU A 341 -8.62 29.27 -2.74
N THR A 342 -7.49 29.97 -2.74
CA THR A 342 -6.91 30.54 -3.95
C THR A 342 -6.17 29.48 -4.77
N VAL A 343 -5.83 29.81 -6.02
CA VAL A 343 -4.96 28.96 -6.85
C VAL A 343 -3.60 28.71 -6.17
N THR A 344 -3.08 29.70 -5.44
CA THR A 344 -1.83 29.57 -4.69
C THR A 344 -1.96 28.54 -3.56
N ASP A 345 -3.10 28.50 -2.88
CA ASP A 345 -3.34 27.53 -1.80
C ASP A 345 -3.40 26.11 -2.35
N PHE A 346 -4.06 25.90 -3.49
CA PHE A 346 -4.05 24.59 -4.17
C PHE A 346 -2.65 24.17 -4.60
N LEU A 347 -1.82 25.11 -5.11
CA LEU A 347 -0.44 24.81 -5.43
C LEU A 347 0.37 24.42 -4.19
N MET A 348 0.16 25.09 -3.05
CA MET A 348 0.80 24.71 -1.79
C MET A 348 0.36 23.32 -1.33
N VAL A 349 -0.92 22.99 -1.43
CA VAL A 349 -1.44 21.64 -1.13
C VAL A 349 -0.77 20.59 -2.01
N ILE A 350 -0.64 20.83 -3.32
CA ILE A 350 0.02 19.89 -4.25
C ILE A 350 1.48 19.67 -3.84
N VAL A 351 2.23 20.75 -3.61
CA VAL A 351 3.65 20.65 -3.24
C VAL A 351 3.81 19.95 -1.91
N THR A 352 3.06 20.34 -0.89
CA THR A 352 3.21 19.79 0.46
C THR A 352 2.74 18.37 0.55
N ALA A 353 1.58 18.01 -0.03
CA ALA A 353 1.15 16.62 -0.06
C ALA A 353 2.15 15.72 -0.79
N THR A 354 2.72 16.19 -1.90
CA THR A 354 3.73 15.45 -2.66
C THR A 354 5.04 15.30 -1.90
N LEU A 355 5.49 16.33 -1.17
CA LEU A 355 6.70 16.23 -0.35
C LEU A 355 6.47 15.41 0.92
N ALA A 356 5.30 15.57 1.54
CA ALA A 356 4.94 14.89 2.76
C ALA A 356 4.68 13.40 2.52
N SER A 357 4.31 12.97 1.31
CA SER A 357 4.24 11.54 0.96
C SER A 357 5.59 10.84 1.10
N ILE A 358 6.72 11.56 1.01
CA ILE A 358 8.06 11.02 1.18
C ILE A 358 8.29 10.66 2.66
N GLY A 359 8.58 9.38 2.91
CA GLY A 359 8.92 8.91 4.26
C GLY A 359 7.71 8.70 5.16
N THR A 360 6.50 8.80 4.62
CA THR A 360 5.29 8.40 5.32
C THR A 360 5.25 6.88 5.44
N ALA A 361 4.89 6.36 6.61
CA ALA A 361 4.78 4.91 6.78
C ALA A 361 3.56 4.36 6.03
N GLY A 362 3.75 3.32 5.21
CA GLY A 362 2.68 2.59 4.49
C GLY A 362 1.83 1.70 5.40
N VAL A 363 1.30 2.24 6.50
CA VAL A 363 0.45 1.54 7.48
C VAL A 363 -0.93 2.22 7.61
N PRO A 364 -1.97 1.49 8.04
CA PRO A 364 -3.34 2.02 8.06
C PRO A 364 -3.47 3.30 8.88
N GLY A 365 -4.29 4.24 8.40
CA GLY A 365 -4.66 5.47 9.13
C GLY A 365 -3.62 6.61 9.11
N VAL A 366 -2.39 6.39 8.62
CA VAL A 366 -1.37 7.46 8.55
C VAL A 366 -1.77 8.57 7.59
N GLY A 367 -2.53 8.26 6.53
CA GLY A 367 -3.01 9.26 5.58
C GLY A 367 -3.82 10.41 6.20
N LEU A 368 -4.56 10.15 7.29
CA LEU A 368 -5.33 11.18 8.00
C LEU A 368 -4.44 12.09 8.86
N ILE A 369 -3.36 11.55 9.44
CA ILE A 369 -2.36 12.34 10.16
C ILE A 369 -1.68 13.32 9.19
N MET A 370 -1.34 12.83 8.00
CA MET A 370 -0.74 13.64 6.94
C MET A 370 -1.70 14.72 6.43
N LEU A 371 -2.99 14.41 6.34
CA LEU A 371 -4.02 15.39 5.97
C LEU A 371 -4.06 16.57 6.95
N ALA A 372 -3.91 16.34 8.25
CA ALA A 372 -3.89 17.42 9.24
C ALA A 372 -2.80 18.45 8.96
N MET A 373 -1.61 18.01 8.54
CA MET A 373 -0.51 18.92 8.14
C MET A 373 -0.85 19.71 6.87
N VAL A 374 -1.45 19.06 5.87
CA VAL A 374 -1.85 19.70 4.61
C VAL A 374 -2.92 20.77 4.85
N LEU A 375 -3.96 20.45 5.64
CA LEU A 375 -5.03 21.40 5.98
C LEU A 375 -4.51 22.60 6.75
N ALA A 376 -3.68 22.36 7.77
CA ALA A 376 -3.13 23.41 8.61
C ALA A 376 -2.30 24.43 7.81
N GLN A 377 -1.60 23.98 6.77
CA GLN A 377 -0.79 24.86 5.93
C GLN A 377 -1.61 25.88 5.14
N VAL A 378 -2.80 25.48 4.68
CA VAL A 378 -3.72 26.37 3.95
C VAL A 378 -4.80 26.99 4.85
N GLY A 379 -4.60 26.92 6.18
CA GLY A 379 -5.49 27.54 7.15
C GLY A 379 -6.86 26.87 7.29
N LEU A 380 -6.99 25.60 6.90
CA LEU A 380 -8.22 24.83 7.05
C LEU A 380 -8.31 24.15 8.43
N PRO A 381 -9.53 24.04 9.00
CA PRO A 381 -9.74 23.42 10.31
C PRO A 381 -9.51 21.90 10.25
N VAL A 382 -8.64 21.40 11.12
CA VAL A 382 -8.29 19.96 11.21
C VAL A 382 -9.46 19.13 11.76
N GLU A 383 -10.40 19.76 12.45
CA GLU A 383 -11.64 19.15 12.95
C GLU A 383 -12.50 18.61 11.78
N GLY A 384 -12.35 19.16 10.58
CA GLY A 384 -12.98 18.66 9.36
C GLY A 384 -12.61 17.21 9.02
N ILE A 385 -11.48 16.71 9.52
CA ILE A 385 -11.09 15.29 9.39
C ILE A 385 -12.10 14.37 10.09
N GLY A 386 -12.70 14.84 11.19
CA GLY A 386 -13.72 14.10 11.93
C GLY A 386 -14.97 13.81 11.08
N LEU A 387 -15.23 14.62 10.05
CA LEU A 387 -16.34 14.38 9.12
C LEU A 387 -16.08 13.16 8.24
N ILE A 388 -14.85 12.95 7.77
CA ILE A 388 -14.54 11.92 6.77
C ILE A 388 -14.03 10.60 7.37
N ILE A 389 -13.64 10.59 8.64
CA ILE A 389 -13.00 9.44 9.30
C ILE A 389 -13.86 8.16 9.25
N GLY A 390 -15.20 8.31 9.29
CA GLY A 390 -16.13 7.19 9.26
C GLY A 390 -16.14 6.43 7.93
N VAL A 391 -15.93 7.13 6.81
CA VAL A 391 -15.90 6.52 5.46
C VAL A 391 -14.46 6.23 4.99
N ASP A 392 -13.46 6.85 5.62
CA ASP A 392 -12.05 6.72 5.26
C ASP A 392 -11.57 5.27 5.28
N ARG A 393 -12.13 4.43 6.18
CA ARG A 393 -11.68 3.04 6.28
C ARG A 393 -11.82 2.26 4.97
N LEU A 394 -12.90 2.46 4.22
CA LEU A 394 -13.08 1.83 2.91
C LEU A 394 -12.19 2.47 1.85
N LEU A 395 -12.02 3.79 1.89
CA LEU A 395 -11.17 4.51 0.94
C LEU A 395 -9.69 4.14 1.14
N ASP A 396 -9.22 3.93 2.37
CA ASP A 396 -7.88 3.44 2.74
C ASP A 396 -7.49 2.16 2.02
N MET A 397 -8.42 1.22 1.94
CA MET A 397 -8.23 -0.04 1.23
C MET A 397 -8.01 0.18 -0.26
N VAL A 398 -8.85 1.01 -0.89
CA VAL A 398 -8.72 1.33 -2.32
C VAL A 398 -7.44 2.10 -2.60
N ARG A 399 -7.10 3.08 -1.76
CA ARG A 399 -5.85 3.85 -1.83
C ARG A 399 -4.63 2.94 -1.79
N THR A 400 -4.60 2.00 -0.85
CA THR A 400 -3.50 1.04 -0.74
C THR A 400 -3.36 0.21 -2.00
N ALA A 401 -4.47 -0.29 -2.56
CA ALA A 401 -4.45 -1.03 -3.81
C ALA A 401 -3.94 -0.19 -5.00
N VAL A 402 -4.31 1.09 -5.07
CA VAL A 402 -3.80 2.03 -6.07
C VAL A 402 -2.30 2.26 -5.89
N ASN A 403 -1.82 2.56 -4.69
CA ASN A 403 -0.39 2.78 -4.40
C ASN A 403 0.46 1.58 -4.83
N VAL A 404 0.08 0.37 -4.43
CA VAL A 404 0.81 -0.86 -4.77
C VAL A 404 0.79 -1.15 -6.28
N THR A 405 -0.29 -0.73 -6.96
CA THR A 405 -0.36 -0.78 -8.44
C THR A 405 0.61 0.22 -9.05
N GLY A 406 0.71 1.44 -8.52
CA GLY A 406 1.71 2.43 -8.91
C GLY A 406 3.14 1.92 -8.71
N ASP A 407 3.44 1.30 -7.56
CA ASP A 407 4.76 0.72 -7.25
C ASP A 407 5.17 -0.29 -8.31
N SER A 408 4.24 -1.17 -8.69
CA SER A 408 4.47 -2.21 -9.69
C SER A 408 4.64 -1.62 -11.09
N MET A 409 3.88 -0.57 -11.42
CA MET A 409 4.00 0.14 -12.69
C MET A 409 5.37 0.80 -12.81
N VAL A 410 5.79 1.58 -11.82
CA VAL A 410 7.09 2.24 -11.79
C VAL A 410 8.22 1.21 -11.84
N THR A 411 8.10 0.11 -11.09
CA THR A 411 9.05 -1.00 -11.12
C THR A 411 9.21 -1.59 -12.52
N VAL A 412 8.12 -1.76 -13.27
CA VAL A 412 8.18 -2.24 -14.67
C VAL A 412 8.81 -1.20 -15.60
N VAL A 413 8.44 0.07 -15.47
CA VAL A 413 9.00 1.16 -16.29
C VAL A 413 10.51 1.25 -16.09
N VAL A 414 10.97 1.31 -14.84
CA VAL A 414 12.39 1.38 -14.48
C VAL A 414 13.11 0.11 -14.91
N GLY A 415 12.54 -1.07 -14.64
CA GLY A 415 13.11 -2.35 -15.04
C GLY A 415 13.35 -2.45 -16.54
N LYS A 416 12.39 -1.98 -17.35
CA LYS A 416 12.55 -1.95 -18.81
C LYS A 416 13.58 -0.92 -19.27
N ALA A 417 13.58 0.26 -18.66
CA ALA A 417 14.53 1.34 -19.01
C ALA A 417 15.99 1.00 -18.63
N GLU A 418 16.20 0.08 -17.69
CA GLU A 418 17.52 -0.42 -17.25
C GLU A 418 17.90 -1.76 -17.91
N GLY A 419 17.07 -2.28 -18.82
CA GLY A 419 17.32 -3.55 -19.51
C GLY A 419 17.19 -4.80 -18.62
N GLN A 420 16.60 -4.68 -17.43
CA GLN A 420 16.37 -5.75 -16.46
C GLN A 420 14.90 -6.21 -16.49
N PHE A 421 14.41 -6.55 -17.67
CA PHE A 421 13.02 -6.90 -17.91
C PHE A 421 12.89 -8.06 -18.90
N ASN A 422 12.13 -9.09 -18.52
CA ASN A 422 11.82 -10.23 -19.35
C ASN A 422 10.41 -10.09 -19.95
N GLN A 423 10.37 -9.81 -21.25
CA GLN A 423 9.12 -9.58 -21.97
C GLN A 423 8.29 -10.86 -22.17
N ASP A 424 8.91 -12.03 -22.23
CA ASP A 424 8.20 -13.31 -22.36
C ASP A 424 7.46 -13.65 -21.08
N VAL A 425 8.09 -13.41 -19.92
CA VAL A 425 7.42 -13.52 -18.61
C VAL A 425 6.26 -12.54 -18.55
N TYR A 426 6.43 -11.28 -18.96
CA TYR A 426 5.32 -10.32 -18.97
C TYR A 426 4.16 -10.77 -19.85
N ASN A 427 4.42 -11.28 -21.06
CA ASN A 427 3.40 -11.72 -22.00
C ASN A 427 2.81 -13.12 -21.71
N SER A 428 3.35 -13.85 -20.73
CA SER A 428 2.88 -15.19 -20.39
C SER A 428 1.41 -15.19 -19.95
N VAL A 429 0.67 -16.21 -20.38
CA VAL A 429 -0.71 -16.46 -19.95
C VAL A 429 -0.75 -17.20 -18.60
N ASP A 430 0.29 -17.99 -18.31
CA ASP A 430 0.45 -18.69 -17.02
C ASP A 430 1.04 -17.75 -15.97
N ASP A 431 0.22 -17.39 -15.00
CA ASP A 431 0.53 -16.54 -13.85
C ASP A 431 0.74 -17.33 -12.55
N THR A 432 0.78 -18.68 -12.62
CA THR A 432 0.75 -19.57 -11.45
C THR A 432 2.06 -20.29 -11.13
N ARG A 433 3.10 -20.20 -11.98
CA ARG A 433 4.33 -21.01 -11.84
C ARG A 433 5.07 -20.86 -10.50
N GLY A 434 4.95 -19.70 -9.83
CA GLY A 434 5.63 -19.41 -8.56
C GLY A 434 4.80 -19.62 -7.30
N ASP A 435 3.46 -19.71 -7.43
CA ASP A 435 2.55 -19.70 -6.28
C ASP A 435 2.27 -21.10 -5.71
N ARG A 436 2.75 -22.16 -6.39
CA ARG A 436 2.55 -23.56 -6.00
C ARG A 436 3.63 -24.01 -5.04
N ILE A 437 3.23 -24.28 -3.80
CA ILE A 437 4.06 -25.02 -2.85
C ILE A 437 3.53 -26.45 -2.81
N ASP A 438 4.39 -27.40 -3.17
CA ASP A 438 4.13 -28.81 -2.91
C ASP A 438 4.54 -29.12 -1.47
N PHE A 439 3.55 -29.13 -0.57
CA PHE A 439 3.78 -29.47 0.83
C PHE A 439 3.98 -30.96 1.07
N HIS A 440 3.77 -31.83 0.07
CA HIS A 440 3.86 -33.28 0.20
C HIS A 440 5.26 -33.84 -0.06
N HIS A 441 6.19 -33.06 -0.62
CA HIS A 441 7.57 -33.47 -0.91
C HIS A 441 8.65 -32.92 0.05
N LEU A 442 8.29 -32.49 1.26
CA LEU A 442 9.26 -32.04 2.27
C LEU A 442 10.16 -33.17 2.84
N LYS A 443 10.00 -34.42 2.40
CA LYS A 443 10.72 -35.59 2.96
C LYS A 443 11.68 -36.31 2.02
N ASP A 444 11.83 -35.89 0.76
CA ASP A 444 12.71 -36.58 -0.18
C ASP A 444 13.86 -35.69 -0.67
N LYS A 445 14.77 -35.30 0.23
CA LYS A 445 16.16 -34.94 -0.11
C LYS A 445 17.11 -35.28 1.03
#